data_AF-B9NXB6-F1
#
_entry.id   AF-B9NXB6-F1
#
_cell.length_a   1.000
_cell.length_b   1.000
_cell.length_c   1.000
_cell.angle_alpha   90.00
_cell.angle_beta   90.00
_cell.angle_gamma   90.00
#
_symmetry.space_group_name_H-M   'P 1'
#
loop_
_entity.id
_entity.type
_entity.pdbx_description
1 polymer ?
#
loop_
_entity_poly.entity_id
_entity_poly.type
_entity_poly.pdbx_seq_one_letter_code
_entity_poly.pdbx_strand_id
1 'polypeptide(L)'
;MTHTQAPENRRVWTAANFYVAFKCDQMGKTRETPFYWRPETNDVQLSPKPDEKETFVRVRSTKQADTEDVHIALRPNFIGLLREDSIGWQNVIVEERCVRVTTNNGVFVTIPEDGSFRCDSGDDVTTVERSGRVIKQTQYVDAIMSPSGADCVCRPSQQDLFGSFEESSEKQPPRMARRVWQAAEFYMAFNKDKFGNARNQPFHWKPERAGVQIDENPDDKEAFIRLKSTKGADAEDVHIALRPDFIALLRENAIGWKTILVHERDVRVMMADGVMIRIDLFGSVVRCSEDSETEVSHLTEVRKWTGDQLTYMSPWGDDFGVINTDRGDQ
;
A
#
# COMPACT_ATOMS: atom_id res chain seq x y z
N MET A 1 -10.13 4.81 25.38
CA MET A 1 -8.84 5.52 25.20
C MET A 1 -7.73 4.57 24.69
N THR A 2 -7.59 4.40 23.39
CA THR A 2 -6.38 3.78 22.81
C THR A 2 -5.29 4.85 22.79
N HIS A 3 -4.30 4.71 23.68
CA HIS A 3 -3.05 5.43 23.56
C HIS A 3 -2.44 5.11 22.19
N THR A 4 -2.63 6.00 21.22
CA THR A 4 -1.73 6.11 20.07
C THR A 4 -0.40 6.58 20.65
N GLN A 5 0.39 5.66 21.20
CA GLN A 5 1.81 5.89 21.39
C GLN A 5 2.32 6.35 20.02
N ALA A 6 2.89 7.55 19.98
CA ALA A 6 3.66 7.98 18.83
C ALA A 6 4.61 6.83 18.47
N PRO A 7 4.68 6.40 17.20
CA PRO A 7 5.56 5.29 16.83
C PRO A 7 6.95 5.64 17.37
N GLU A 8 7.47 4.78 18.25
CA GLU A 8 8.87 4.88 18.64
C GLU A 8 9.66 4.98 17.34
N ASN A 9 10.47 6.03 17.22
CA ASN A 9 11.21 6.38 16.01
C ASN A 9 12.34 5.36 15.82
N ARG A 10 11.96 4.10 15.61
CA ARG A 10 12.81 2.93 15.53
C ARG A 10 13.35 2.89 14.13
N ARG A 11 14.67 3.00 14.02
CA ARG A 11 15.35 2.74 12.75
C ARG A 11 15.13 1.28 12.35
N VAL A 12 14.49 1.09 11.21
CA VAL A 12 14.23 -0.20 10.58
C VAL A 12 15.15 -0.37 9.38
N TRP A 13 15.35 0.68 8.56
CA TRP A 13 16.09 0.61 7.30
C TRP A 13 17.44 1.35 7.36
N THR A 14 18.45 0.80 6.68
CA THR A 14 19.84 1.31 6.72
C THR A 14 20.39 1.75 5.37
N ALA A 15 20.03 1.07 4.29
CA ALA A 15 20.58 1.33 2.97
C ALA A 15 19.63 0.88 1.87
N ALA A 16 19.81 1.41 0.67
CA ALA A 16 19.08 0.98 -0.52
C ALA A 16 20.01 0.84 -1.73
N ASN A 17 19.83 -0.21 -2.52
CA ASN A 17 20.64 -0.48 -3.71
C ASN A 17 19.78 -0.91 -4.90
N PHE A 18 20.08 -0.40 -6.10
CA PHE A 18 19.46 -0.90 -7.33
C PHE A 18 20.03 -2.26 -7.71
N TYR A 19 19.15 -3.09 -8.25
CA TYR A 19 19.47 -4.35 -8.88
C TYR A 19 18.61 -4.52 -10.13
N VAL A 20 19.15 -5.31 -11.05
CA VAL A 20 18.45 -5.79 -12.23
C VAL A 20 18.48 -7.31 -12.20
N ALA A 21 17.32 -7.93 -12.16
CA ALA A 21 17.15 -9.35 -12.32
C ALA A 21 16.94 -9.69 -13.80
N PHE A 22 17.85 -10.46 -14.38
CA PHE A 22 17.70 -11.05 -15.70
C PHE A 22 17.07 -12.44 -15.55
N LYS A 23 15.83 -12.58 -15.96
CA LYS A 23 15.04 -13.83 -15.90
C LYS A 23 15.25 -14.69 -17.13
N CYS A 24 15.67 -14.09 -18.24
CA CYS A 24 16.11 -14.82 -19.43
C CYS A 24 17.62 -14.72 -19.63
N ASP A 25 18.19 -15.70 -20.33
CA ASP A 25 19.56 -15.61 -20.84
C ASP A 25 19.66 -14.76 -22.13
N GLN A 26 20.86 -14.65 -22.69
CA GLN A 26 21.11 -13.86 -23.91
C GLN A 26 20.39 -14.44 -25.15
N MET A 27 19.92 -15.69 -25.08
CA MET A 27 19.17 -16.36 -26.14
C MET A 27 17.65 -16.28 -25.92
N GLY A 28 17.20 -15.60 -24.85
CA GLY A 28 15.79 -15.46 -24.50
C GLY A 28 15.20 -16.65 -23.76
N LYS A 29 16.00 -17.65 -23.36
CA LYS A 29 15.54 -18.79 -22.58
C LYS A 29 15.38 -18.40 -21.11
N THR A 30 14.22 -18.71 -20.53
CA THR A 30 13.95 -18.51 -19.10
C THR A 30 14.97 -19.30 -18.25
N ARG A 31 15.55 -18.61 -17.28
CA ARG A 31 16.45 -19.17 -16.27
C ARG A 31 15.64 -19.72 -15.10
N GLU A 32 16.10 -20.80 -14.48
CA GLU A 32 15.53 -21.30 -13.23
C GLU A 32 15.80 -20.33 -12.06
N THR A 33 16.97 -19.71 -12.05
CA THR A 33 17.33 -18.66 -11.08
C THR A 33 17.72 -17.38 -11.82
N PRO A 34 17.10 -16.23 -11.50
CA PRO A 34 17.48 -14.96 -12.10
C PRO A 34 18.94 -14.62 -11.86
N PHE A 35 19.60 -14.02 -12.85
CA PHE A 35 20.92 -13.42 -12.66
C PHE A 35 20.75 -12.00 -12.15
N TYR A 36 21.32 -11.70 -10.97
CA TYR A 36 21.29 -10.37 -10.39
C TYR A 36 22.51 -9.57 -10.79
N TRP A 37 22.27 -8.42 -11.41
CA TRP A 37 23.29 -7.45 -11.75
C TRP A 37 23.06 -6.17 -10.99
N ARG A 38 24.13 -5.59 -10.44
CA ARG A 38 24.09 -4.27 -9.82
C ARG A 38 24.57 -3.24 -10.84
N PRO A 39 23.75 -2.25 -11.20
CA PRO A 39 24.19 -1.16 -12.07
C PRO A 39 25.38 -0.41 -11.49
N GLU A 40 26.21 0.17 -12.36
CA GLU A 40 27.30 1.04 -11.92
C GLU A 40 26.78 2.44 -11.57
N THR A 41 25.77 2.90 -12.31
CA THR A 41 25.16 4.24 -12.19
C THR A 41 23.89 4.23 -11.35
N ASN A 42 23.48 5.41 -10.88
CA ASN A 42 22.26 5.61 -10.11
C ASN A 42 20.99 5.84 -10.96
N ASP A 43 21.12 5.86 -12.29
CA ASP A 43 20.00 5.95 -13.24
C ASP A 43 19.80 4.59 -13.90
N VAL A 44 18.57 4.09 -13.87
CA VAL A 44 18.18 2.81 -14.45
C VAL A 44 16.93 2.96 -15.29
N GLN A 45 17.02 2.56 -16.56
CA GLN A 45 15.88 2.46 -17.47
C GLN A 45 15.06 1.22 -17.17
N LEU A 46 13.75 1.40 -17.01
CA LEU A 46 12.81 0.32 -16.73
C LEU A 46 12.53 -0.46 -18.02
N SER A 47 12.71 -1.78 -17.95
CA SER A 47 12.40 -2.68 -19.05
C SER A 47 10.90 -2.66 -19.36
N PRO A 48 10.47 -2.56 -20.63
CA PRO A 48 9.07 -2.76 -21.01
C PRO A 48 8.63 -4.23 -20.87
N LYS A 49 9.57 -5.15 -20.66
CA LYS A 49 9.35 -6.58 -20.51
C LYS A 49 9.87 -7.08 -19.15
N PRO A 50 9.09 -6.90 -18.07
CA PRO A 50 9.51 -7.28 -16.71
C PRO A 50 9.66 -8.80 -16.51
N ASP A 51 9.08 -9.60 -17.40
CA ASP A 51 9.21 -11.07 -17.38
C ASP A 51 10.56 -11.54 -17.91
N GLU A 52 11.26 -10.71 -18.72
CA GLU A 52 12.62 -10.98 -19.19
C GLU A 52 13.66 -10.31 -18.29
N LYS A 53 13.40 -9.05 -17.88
CA LYS A 53 14.31 -8.20 -17.13
C LYS A 53 13.54 -7.30 -16.18
N GLU A 54 13.80 -7.41 -14.88
CA GLU A 54 13.13 -6.63 -13.84
C GLU A 54 14.12 -5.74 -13.10
N THR A 55 13.78 -4.47 -12.92
CA THR A 55 14.54 -3.54 -12.08
C THR A 55 13.89 -3.47 -10.71
N PHE A 56 14.69 -3.52 -9.66
CA PHE A 56 14.20 -3.41 -8.29
C PHE A 56 15.21 -2.74 -7.38
N VAL A 57 14.75 -2.28 -6.22
CA VAL A 57 15.59 -1.77 -5.15
C VAL A 57 15.52 -2.71 -3.96
N ARG A 58 16.67 -3.14 -3.47
CA ARG A 58 16.77 -3.85 -2.19
C ARG A 58 17.03 -2.83 -1.09
N VAL A 59 16.10 -2.71 -0.16
CA VAL A 59 16.20 -1.87 1.04
C VAL A 59 16.57 -2.76 2.21
N ARG A 60 17.71 -2.47 2.84
CA ARG A 60 18.31 -3.33 3.86
C ARG A 60 17.78 -3.02 5.26
N SER A 61 17.36 -4.06 5.98
CA SER A 61 17.00 -3.98 7.41
C SER A 61 18.20 -3.68 8.30
N THR A 62 17.93 -3.11 9.48
CA THR A 62 18.88 -3.02 10.60
C THR A 62 19.15 -4.38 11.23
N LYS A 63 18.20 -5.33 11.11
CA LYS A 63 18.37 -6.68 11.65
C LYS A 63 19.26 -7.49 10.71
N GLN A 64 20.11 -8.35 11.29
CA GLN A 64 21.15 -9.08 10.54
C GLN A 64 20.61 -10.20 9.64
N ALA A 65 19.31 -10.47 9.65
CA ALA A 65 18.70 -11.48 8.80
C ALA A 65 18.22 -10.84 7.49
N ASP A 66 18.68 -11.38 6.35
CA ASP A 66 18.28 -10.95 5.00
C ASP A 66 16.75 -11.05 4.75
N THR A 67 16.05 -11.84 5.57
CA THR A 67 14.59 -12.08 5.47
C THR A 67 13.73 -10.84 5.79
N GLU A 68 14.33 -9.78 6.33
CA GLU A 68 13.62 -8.54 6.65
C GLU A 68 13.84 -7.43 5.62
N ASP A 69 14.65 -7.69 4.59
CA ASP A 69 14.84 -6.71 3.54
C ASP A 69 13.56 -6.50 2.74
N VAL A 70 13.37 -5.26 2.28
CA VAL A 70 12.25 -4.91 1.41
C VAL A 70 12.74 -4.85 -0.03
N HIS A 71 12.07 -5.59 -0.91
CA HIS A 71 12.28 -5.54 -2.35
C HIS A 71 11.24 -4.63 -2.99
N ILE A 72 11.69 -3.48 -3.48
CA ILE A 72 10.85 -2.55 -4.25
C ILE A 72 11.01 -2.87 -5.74
N ALA A 73 10.11 -3.66 -6.31
CA ALA A 73 10.01 -3.90 -7.74
C ALA A 73 9.54 -2.63 -8.47
N LEU A 74 10.33 -2.20 -9.45
CA LEU A 74 10.06 -1.02 -10.26
C LEU A 74 9.69 -1.48 -11.67
N ARG A 75 8.38 -1.52 -11.95
CA ARG A 75 7.86 -1.88 -13.27
C ARG A 75 7.24 -0.66 -13.95
N PRO A 76 7.14 -0.67 -15.29
CA PRO A 76 6.55 0.47 -15.99
C PRO A 76 5.07 0.70 -15.66
N ASN A 77 4.34 -0.31 -15.21
CA ASN A 77 2.90 -0.28 -14.96
C ASN A 77 2.52 -0.36 -13.47
N PHE A 78 3.42 -0.81 -12.59
CA PHE A 78 3.22 -0.82 -11.15
C PHE A 78 4.53 -0.72 -10.37
N ILE A 79 4.43 -0.30 -9.12
CA ILE A 79 5.49 -0.36 -8.12
C ILE A 79 5.07 -1.43 -7.10
N GLY A 80 5.92 -2.43 -6.84
CA GLY A 80 5.62 -3.49 -5.88
C GLY A 80 6.59 -3.43 -4.72
N LEU A 81 6.13 -3.42 -3.47
CA LEU A 81 6.97 -3.59 -2.29
C LEU A 81 6.70 -4.98 -1.74
N LEU A 82 7.73 -5.82 -1.73
CA LEU A 82 7.70 -7.17 -1.23
C LEU A 82 8.56 -7.27 0.02
N ARG A 83 8.05 -7.94 1.05
CA ARG A 83 8.77 -8.27 2.27
C ARG A 83 8.63 -9.76 2.53
N GLU A 84 9.74 -10.44 2.79
CA GLU A 84 9.77 -11.89 3.04
C GLU A 84 9.49 -12.26 4.52
N ASP A 85 9.42 -11.26 5.39
CA ASP A 85 9.16 -11.42 6.82
C ASP A 85 7.74 -11.95 7.10
N SER A 86 7.58 -12.54 8.29
CA SER A 86 6.40 -13.26 8.78
C SER A 86 5.32 -12.38 9.43
N ILE A 87 5.56 -11.08 9.67
CA ILE A 87 4.62 -10.21 10.42
C ILE A 87 4.22 -8.97 9.61
N GLY A 88 2.91 -8.69 9.57
CA GLY A 88 2.34 -7.48 8.98
C GLY A 88 2.00 -7.63 7.50
N TRP A 89 2.44 -6.67 6.68
CA TRP A 89 2.26 -6.69 5.24
C TRP A 89 3.33 -7.55 4.56
N GLN A 90 2.92 -8.29 3.52
CA GLN A 90 3.78 -9.11 2.67
C GLN A 90 4.07 -8.42 1.35
N ASN A 91 3.02 -7.85 0.74
CA ASN A 91 3.10 -7.28 -0.60
C ASN A 91 2.24 -6.02 -0.69
N VAL A 92 2.79 -4.93 -1.23
CA VAL A 92 2.07 -3.70 -1.56
C VAL A 92 2.28 -3.42 -3.04
N ILE A 93 1.25 -3.58 -3.84
CA ILE A 93 1.26 -3.31 -5.28
C ILE A 93 0.55 -1.98 -5.53
N VAL A 94 1.25 -1.05 -6.16
CA VAL A 94 0.79 0.31 -6.44
C VAL A 94 0.74 0.52 -7.94
N GLU A 95 -0.46 0.70 -8.46
CA GLU A 95 -0.74 1.00 -9.85
C GLU A 95 -1.18 2.47 -10.00
N GLU A 96 -1.42 2.92 -11.24
CA GLU A 96 -1.84 4.30 -11.52
C GLU A 96 -3.10 4.71 -10.76
N ARG A 97 -4.05 3.79 -10.56
CA ARG A 97 -5.41 4.06 -10.06
C ARG A 97 -5.87 3.03 -9.02
N CYS A 98 -4.95 2.23 -8.47
CA CYS A 98 -5.28 1.15 -7.55
C CYS A 98 -4.09 0.87 -6.63
N VAL A 99 -4.38 0.60 -5.37
CA VAL A 99 -3.41 0.08 -4.40
C VAL A 99 -3.91 -1.26 -3.90
N ARG A 100 -3.04 -2.27 -3.88
CA ARG A 100 -3.35 -3.61 -3.37
C ARG A 100 -2.37 -3.95 -2.28
N VAL A 101 -2.86 -4.45 -1.17
CA VAL A 101 -2.05 -4.86 -0.01
C VAL A 101 -2.41 -6.29 0.36
N THR A 102 -1.39 -7.12 0.45
CA THR A 102 -1.49 -8.48 0.99
C THR A 102 -0.77 -8.49 2.33
N THR A 103 -1.45 -9.02 3.33
CA THR A 103 -0.92 -9.24 4.67
C THR A 103 -0.49 -10.69 4.86
N ASN A 104 0.40 -10.93 5.83
CA ASN A 104 0.93 -12.26 6.09
C ASN A 104 -0.10 -13.24 6.65
N ASN A 105 -1.21 -12.75 7.22
CA ASN A 105 -2.34 -13.59 7.63
C ASN A 105 -3.33 -13.87 6.49
N GLY A 106 -2.99 -13.55 5.24
CA GLY A 106 -3.78 -13.89 4.07
C GLY A 106 -4.93 -12.92 3.77
N VAL A 107 -4.98 -11.76 4.41
CA VAL A 107 -5.96 -10.72 4.07
C VAL A 107 -5.48 -9.94 2.85
N PHE A 108 -6.33 -9.85 1.83
CA PHE A 108 -6.11 -9.10 0.60
C PHE A 108 -7.00 -7.85 0.58
N VAL A 109 -6.37 -6.69 0.57
CA VAL A 109 -7.06 -5.39 0.50
C VAL A 109 -6.83 -4.75 -0.85
N THR A 110 -7.90 -4.42 -1.55
CA THR A 110 -7.88 -3.67 -2.81
C THR A 110 -8.50 -2.30 -2.61
N ILE A 111 -7.78 -1.24 -2.97
CA ILE A 111 -8.18 0.16 -2.83
C ILE A 111 -8.20 0.78 -4.23
N PRO A 112 -9.37 0.90 -4.87
CA PRO A 112 -9.52 1.64 -6.11
C PRO A 112 -9.36 3.15 -5.90
N GLU A 113 -9.23 3.88 -7.00
CA GLU A 113 -9.03 5.33 -7.02
C GLU A 113 -10.13 6.19 -6.37
N ASP A 114 -11.31 5.63 -6.14
CA ASP A 114 -12.47 6.34 -5.60
C ASP A 114 -12.51 6.33 -4.07
N GLY A 115 -11.49 5.74 -3.43
CA GLY A 115 -11.37 5.64 -1.99
C GLY A 115 -12.31 4.60 -1.37
N SER A 116 -12.95 3.75 -2.17
CA SER A 116 -13.54 2.50 -1.68
C SER A 116 -12.44 1.50 -1.29
N PHE A 117 -12.80 0.43 -0.57
CA PHE A 117 -11.92 -0.72 -0.45
C PHE A 117 -12.70 -2.02 -0.41
N ARG A 118 -12.03 -3.09 -0.85
CA ARG A 118 -12.47 -4.48 -0.69
C ARG A 118 -11.43 -5.21 0.12
N CYS A 119 -11.87 -5.81 1.22
CA CYS A 119 -11.09 -6.68 2.09
C CYS A 119 -11.57 -8.12 1.89
N ASP A 120 -10.66 -8.99 1.50
CA ASP A 120 -10.89 -10.42 1.27
C ASP A 120 -10.07 -11.22 2.28
N SER A 121 -10.75 -12.02 3.10
CA SER A 121 -10.18 -12.74 4.24
C SER A 121 -10.65 -14.20 4.23
N GLY A 122 -10.32 -14.94 3.16
CA GLY A 122 -10.71 -16.33 2.99
C GLY A 122 -12.13 -16.44 2.46
N ASP A 123 -13.07 -16.89 3.29
CA ASP A 123 -14.49 -17.03 2.91
C ASP A 123 -15.30 -15.75 3.14
N ASP A 124 -14.67 -14.73 3.73
CA ASP A 124 -15.29 -13.46 4.10
C ASP A 124 -14.81 -12.34 3.17
N VAL A 125 -15.76 -11.64 2.54
CA VAL A 125 -15.50 -10.46 1.72
C VAL A 125 -16.23 -9.27 2.32
N THR A 126 -15.50 -8.21 2.64
CA THR A 126 -16.09 -6.94 3.07
C THR A 126 -15.73 -5.84 2.09
N THR A 127 -16.73 -5.20 1.50
CA THR A 127 -16.57 -4.05 0.62
C THR A 127 -17.13 -2.81 1.30
N VAL A 128 -16.34 -1.75 1.35
CA VAL A 128 -16.77 -0.42 1.77
C VAL A 128 -16.73 0.49 0.55
N GLU A 129 -17.90 0.90 0.08
CA GLU A 129 -18.03 1.77 -1.08
C GLU A 129 -17.58 3.20 -0.76
N ARG A 130 -17.36 4.01 -1.80
CA ARG A 130 -17.06 5.44 -1.64
C ARG A 130 -18.08 6.19 -0.80
N SER A 131 -19.36 5.82 -0.94
CA SER A 131 -20.49 6.36 -0.18
C SER A 131 -20.41 6.06 1.32
N GLY A 132 -19.52 5.16 1.74
CA GLY A 132 -19.47 4.60 3.09
C GLY A 132 -20.43 3.43 3.30
N ARG A 133 -21.23 3.03 2.31
CA ARG A 133 -22.03 1.79 2.40
C ARG A 133 -21.10 0.60 2.61
N VAL A 134 -21.46 -0.29 3.52
CA VAL A 134 -20.71 -1.52 3.78
C VAL A 134 -21.50 -2.72 3.29
N ILE A 135 -20.83 -3.62 2.61
CA ILE A 135 -21.36 -4.91 2.16
C ILE A 135 -20.41 -5.98 2.69
N LYS A 136 -20.90 -6.82 3.60
CA LYS A 136 -20.18 -7.97 4.12
C LYS A 136 -20.84 -9.24 3.57
N GLN A 137 -20.06 -10.08 2.94
CA GLN A 137 -20.48 -11.35 2.39
C GLN A 137 -19.67 -12.45 3.06
N THR A 138 -20.36 -13.47 3.51
CA THR A 138 -19.79 -14.67 4.11
C THR A 138 -20.47 -15.88 3.46
N GLN A 139 -19.97 -17.08 3.73
CA GLN A 139 -20.65 -18.31 3.30
C GLN A 139 -22.08 -18.45 3.88
N TYR A 140 -22.39 -17.80 5.00
CA TYR A 140 -23.67 -17.97 5.71
C TYR A 140 -24.64 -16.79 5.54
N VAL A 141 -24.11 -15.57 5.43
CA VAL A 141 -24.86 -14.32 5.52
C VAL A 141 -24.32 -13.28 4.55
N ASP A 142 -25.24 -12.59 3.89
CA ASP A 142 -25.03 -11.28 3.27
C ASP A 142 -25.56 -10.19 4.21
N ALA A 143 -24.69 -9.28 4.62
CA ALA A 143 -25.05 -8.13 5.44
C ALA A 143 -24.70 -6.81 4.73
N ILE A 144 -25.62 -5.85 4.82
CA ILE A 144 -25.48 -4.53 4.19
C ILE A 144 -25.74 -3.46 5.24
N MET A 145 -24.82 -2.51 5.38
CA MET A 145 -24.97 -1.31 6.20
C MET A 145 -25.08 -0.09 5.29
N SER A 146 -26.06 0.79 5.56
CA SER A 146 -26.26 2.01 4.79
C SER A 146 -25.11 3.02 4.97
N PRO A 147 -24.97 4.00 4.05
CA PRO A 147 -24.02 5.10 4.18
C PRO A 147 -24.08 5.87 5.51
N SER A 148 -25.24 5.99 6.14
CA SER A 148 -25.36 6.65 7.45
C SER A 148 -25.02 5.72 8.62
N GLY A 149 -25.08 4.39 8.41
CA GLY A 149 -25.04 3.41 9.49
C GLY A 149 -26.39 3.23 10.21
N ALA A 150 -27.44 3.95 9.80
CA ALA A 150 -28.76 3.87 10.45
C ALA A 150 -29.52 2.59 10.11
N ASP A 151 -29.27 2.03 8.93
CA ASP A 151 -29.97 0.84 8.43
C ASP A 151 -28.98 -0.29 8.21
N CYS A 152 -29.29 -1.45 8.76
CA CYS A 152 -28.58 -2.70 8.52
C CYS A 152 -29.59 -3.75 8.06
N VAL A 153 -29.26 -4.46 6.98
CA VAL A 153 -30.03 -5.60 6.49
C VAL A 153 -29.14 -6.82 6.49
N CYS A 154 -29.62 -7.89 7.11
CA CYS A 154 -29.01 -9.20 7.10
C CYS A 154 -29.94 -10.18 6.38
N ARG A 155 -29.39 -11.00 5.50
CA ARG A 155 -30.11 -12.09 4.86
C ARG A 155 -29.21 -13.32 4.74
N PRO A 156 -29.79 -14.54 4.78
CA PRO A 156 -29.03 -15.75 4.50
C PRO A 156 -28.30 -15.63 3.15
N SER A 157 -27.05 -16.07 3.12
CA SER A 157 -26.28 -16.15 1.88
C SER A 157 -27.02 -17.08 0.92
N GLN A 158 -27.23 -16.61 -0.32
CA GLN A 158 -27.83 -17.43 -1.38
C GLN A 158 -26.81 -18.32 -2.10
N GLN A 159 -25.55 -18.39 -1.62
CA GLN A 159 -24.49 -19.17 -2.26
C GLN A 159 -24.83 -20.68 -2.36
N ASP A 160 -25.72 -21.21 -1.53
CA ASP A 160 -26.08 -22.65 -1.51
C ASP A 160 -27.41 -23.04 -2.18
N LEU A 161 -28.21 -22.09 -2.71
CA LEU A 161 -29.52 -22.42 -3.32
C LEU A 161 -29.50 -22.54 -4.86
N PHE A 162 -28.38 -22.19 -5.48
CA PHE A 162 -28.13 -22.42 -6.90
C PHE A 162 -26.74 -23.02 -7.03
N GLY A 163 -26.68 -24.30 -7.41
CA GLY A 163 -25.42 -24.97 -7.73
C GLY A 163 -24.61 -24.12 -8.70
N SER A 164 -23.35 -23.86 -8.32
CA SER A 164 -22.32 -23.23 -9.14
C SER A 164 -22.87 -22.14 -10.07
N PHE A 165 -23.25 -20.99 -9.50
CA PHE A 165 -23.25 -19.78 -10.30
C PHE A 165 -21.79 -19.58 -10.70
N GLU A 166 -21.50 -19.84 -11.99
CA GLU A 166 -20.21 -19.51 -12.58
C GLU A 166 -19.84 -18.12 -12.08
N GLU A 167 -18.66 -18.07 -11.47
CA GLU A 167 -17.97 -16.88 -11.09
C GLU A 167 -17.87 -16.01 -12.35
N SER A 168 -18.90 -15.19 -12.56
CA SER A 168 -18.83 -13.95 -13.30
C SER A 168 -18.05 -12.98 -12.42
N SER A 169 -16.81 -13.39 -12.12
CA SER A 169 -15.66 -12.63 -12.57
C SER A 169 -16.00 -12.11 -13.97
N GLU A 170 -16.73 -11.00 -14.00
CA GLU A 170 -16.38 -9.92 -14.88
C GLU A 170 -14.92 -9.61 -14.54
N LYS A 171 -14.04 -10.48 -15.07
CA LYS A 171 -12.64 -10.23 -15.32
C LYS A 171 -12.77 -8.98 -16.15
N GLN A 172 -12.71 -7.82 -15.48
CA GLN A 172 -12.45 -6.58 -16.16
C GLN A 172 -11.34 -6.95 -17.13
N PRO A 173 -11.60 -6.83 -18.46
CA PRO A 173 -10.61 -7.25 -19.43
C PRO A 173 -9.31 -6.59 -18.98
N PRO A 174 -8.18 -7.33 -18.87
CA PRO A 174 -6.97 -6.80 -18.28
C PRO A 174 -6.74 -5.47 -18.99
N ARG A 175 -6.99 -4.36 -18.27
CA ARG A 175 -6.75 -3.03 -18.81
C ARG A 175 -5.29 -3.10 -19.17
N MET A 176 -4.96 -3.10 -20.47
CA MET A 176 -3.59 -3.24 -20.93
C MET A 176 -2.76 -2.33 -20.06
N ALA A 177 -1.95 -2.92 -19.19
CA ALA A 177 -1.44 -2.20 -18.04
C ALA A 177 -0.58 -1.06 -18.58
N ARG A 178 -1.10 0.16 -18.45
CA ARG A 178 -0.55 1.32 -19.16
C ARG A 178 0.88 1.51 -18.69
N ARG A 179 1.79 1.77 -19.62
CA ARG A 179 3.16 2.15 -19.30
C ARG A 179 3.15 3.57 -18.70
N VAL A 180 3.24 3.68 -17.38
CA VAL A 180 3.26 4.95 -16.65
C VAL A 180 4.70 5.44 -16.46
N TRP A 181 5.61 4.56 -16.05
CA TRP A 181 7.00 4.93 -15.72
C TRP A 181 8.01 4.36 -16.72
N GLN A 182 9.12 5.07 -16.89
CA GLN A 182 10.18 4.68 -17.83
C GLN A 182 11.58 4.57 -17.23
N ALA A 183 11.87 5.29 -16.15
CA ALA A 183 13.19 5.31 -15.53
C ALA A 183 13.10 5.56 -14.03
N ALA A 184 14.12 5.14 -13.30
CA ALA A 184 14.28 5.36 -11.87
C ALA A 184 15.67 5.94 -11.57
N GLU A 185 15.73 6.96 -10.71
CA GLU A 185 16.98 7.61 -10.31
C GLU A 185 17.07 7.75 -8.78
N PHE A 186 18.21 7.45 -8.17
CA PHE A 186 18.46 7.80 -6.76
C PHE A 186 18.85 9.27 -6.59
N TYR A 187 18.43 9.84 -5.47
CA TYR A 187 18.84 11.15 -4.98
C TYR A 187 19.03 11.14 -3.46
N MET A 188 19.82 12.10 -2.98
CA MET A 188 19.82 12.54 -1.59
C MET A 188 19.35 13.99 -1.54
N ALA A 189 18.32 14.27 -0.75
CA ALA A 189 17.93 15.63 -0.38
C ALA A 189 18.67 16.03 0.90
N PHE A 190 19.38 17.15 0.87
CA PHE A 190 19.99 17.76 2.04
C PHE A 190 19.11 18.92 2.50
N ASN A 191 18.44 18.75 3.64
CA ASN A 191 17.52 19.72 4.23
C ASN A 191 18.25 20.79 5.02
N LYS A 192 19.48 20.50 5.47
CA LYS A 192 20.37 21.46 6.13
C LYS A 192 21.55 21.87 5.25
N ASP A 193 22.09 23.05 5.51
CA ASP A 193 23.36 23.48 4.92
C ASP A 193 24.57 22.85 5.65
N LYS A 194 25.78 23.16 5.19
CA LYS A 194 27.03 22.66 5.80
C LYS A 194 27.29 23.16 7.22
N PHE A 195 26.51 24.12 7.70
CA PHE A 195 26.57 24.70 9.04
C PHE A 195 25.43 24.20 9.94
N GLY A 196 24.53 23.35 9.42
CA GLY A 196 23.40 22.80 10.16
C GLY A 196 22.15 23.69 10.14
N ASN A 197 22.12 24.78 9.37
CA ASN A 197 20.93 25.61 9.24
C ASN A 197 19.92 24.96 8.29
N ALA A 198 18.63 25.01 8.62
CA ALA A 198 17.58 24.56 7.73
C ALA A 198 17.57 25.38 6.43
N ARG A 199 17.41 24.71 5.30
CA ARG A 199 17.24 25.34 3.99
C ARG A 199 15.75 25.55 3.71
N ASN A 200 15.45 26.62 2.97
CA ASN A 200 14.09 26.85 2.46
C ASN A 200 13.68 25.82 1.38
N GLN A 201 14.66 25.26 0.68
CA GLN A 201 14.48 24.17 -0.27
C GLN A 201 15.64 23.17 -0.12
N PRO A 202 15.36 21.86 -0.17
CA PRO A 202 16.40 20.86 -0.07
C PRO A 202 17.39 20.97 -1.24
N PHE A 203 18.67 20.75 -0.96
CA PHE A 203 19.66 20.58 -2.02
C PHE A 203 19.65 19.13 -2.49
N HIS A 204 19.30 18.89 -3.75
CA HIS A 204 19.27 17.54 -4.32
C HIS A 204 20.63 17.17 -4.91
N TRP A 205 21.19 16.07 -4.44
CA TRP A 205 22.43 15.49 -4.93
C TRP A 205 22.18 14.12 -5.52
N LYS A 206 22.76 13.86 -6.70
CA LYS A 206 22.73 12.54 -7.33
C LYS A 206 23.96 11.73 -6.89
N PRO A 207 23.79 10.56 -6.25
CA PRO A 207 24.91 9.67 -5.96
C PRO A 207 25.51 9.12 -7.26
N GLU A 208 26.83 8.94 -7.30
CA GLU A 208 27.50 8.37 -8.48
C GLU A 208 27.21 6.88 -8.67
N ARG A 209 26.91 6.18 -7.58
CA ARG A 209 26.73 4.72 -7.55
C ARG A 209 25.25 4.34 -7.43
N ALA A 210 24.94 3.11 -7.81
CA ALA A 210 23.62 2.47 -7.72
C ALA A 210 23.15 2.17 -6.28
N GLY A 211 23.42 3.05 -5.31
CA GLY A 211 22.99 2.87 -3.94
C GLY A 211 23.25 4.04 -3.03
N VAL A 212 22.48 4.10 -1.95
CA VAL A 212 22.48 5.17 -0.95
C VAL A 212 22.42 4.59 0.45
N GLN A 213 22.98 5.32 1.41
CA GLN A 213 22.77 5.08 2.83
C GLN A 213 21.57 5.88 3.30
N ILE A 214 20.71 5.26 4.11
CA ILE A 214 19.55 5.92 4.72
C ILE A 214 20.03 6.56 6.02
N ASP A 215 19.96 7.90 6.05
CA ASP A 215 20.36 8.69 7.22
C ASP A 215 19.39 8.42 8.38
N GLU A 216 19.91 8.45 9.61
CA GLU A 216 19.10 8.27 10.82
C GLU A 216 18.19 9.47 11.05
N ASN A 217 18.61 10.65 10.58
CA ASN A 217 17.84 11.88 10.70
C ASN A 217 17.37 12.36 9.32
N PRO A 218 16.18 11.94 8.86
CA PRO A 218 15.62 12.37 7.58
C PRO A 218 15.37 13.88 7.50
N ASP A 219 15.22 14.56 8.64
CA ASP A 219 15.06 16.02 8.68
C ASP A 219 16.38 16.76 8.35
N ASP A 220 17.51 16.05 8.34
CA ASP A 220 18.79 16.55 7.88
C ASP A 220 19.07 16.10 6.44
N LYS A 221 18.89 14.80 6.18
CA LYS A 221 19.13 14.20 4.86
C LYS A 221 18.14 13.08 4.56
N GLU A 222 17.50 13.14 3.41
CA GLU A 222 16.55 12.14 2.96
C GLU A 222 17.04 11.44 1.69
N ALA A 223 17.08 10.11 1.72
CA ALA A 223 17.31 9.31 0.52
C ALA A 223 15.97 9.10 -0.20
N PHE A 224 15.94 9.28 -1.52
CA PHE A 224 14.72 9.01 -2.29
C PHE A 224 15.01 8.52 -3.70
N ILE A 225 14.02 7.86 -4.30
CA ILE A 225 14.03 7.44 -5.70
C ILE A 225 13.02 8.30 -6.44
N ARG A 226 13.41 8.88 -7.58
CA ARG A 226 12.50 9.54 -8.50
C ARG A 226 12.17 8.58 -9.65
N LEU A 227 10.90 8.20 -9.77
CA LEU A 227 10.37 7.47 -10.91
C LEU A 227 9.81 8.45 -11.94
N LYS A 228 10.39 8.42 -13.14
CA LYS A 228 10.02 9.32 -14.24
C LYS A 228 8.86 8.77 -15.05
N SER A 229 7.84 9.60 -15.27
CA SER A 229 6.72 9.30 -16.16
C SER A 229 7.14 9.20 -17.63
N THR A 230 6.38 8.44 -18.41
CA THR A 230 6.47 8.38 -19.89
C THR A 230 5.94 9.63 -20.59
N LYS A 231 5.09 10.44 -19.94
CA LYS A 231 4.38 11.58 -20.57
C LYS A 231 5.16 12.91 -20.59
N GLY A 232 6.39 12.95 -20.08
CA GLY A 232 7.17 14.19 -19.97
C GLY A 232 6.79 15.07 -18.78
N ALA A 233 7.61 16.11 -18.56
CA ALA A 233 7.72 16.97 -17.36
C ALA A 233 6.73 16.71 -16.22
N ASP A 234 7.18 15.87 -15.28
CA ASP A 234 6.82 15.78 -13.85
C ASP A 234 5.36 15.44 -13.52
N ALA A 235 4.48 15.37 -14.51
CA ALA A 235 3.03 15.25 -14.30
C ALA A 235 2.63 13.95 -13.58
N GLU A 236 3.33 12.84 -13.77
CA GLU A 236 3.01 11.55 -13.12
C GLU A 236 4.25 10.95 -12.43
N ASP A 237 5.24 11.78 -12.10
CA ASP A 237 6.42 11.32 -11.38
C ASP A 237 6.03 10.85 -9.97
N VAL A 238 6.71 9.80 -9.51
CA VAL A 238 6.55 9.27 -8.16
C VAL A 238 7.87 9.43 -7.42
N HIS A 239 7.83 10.02 -6.24
CA HIS A 239 8.95 10.06 -5.32
C HIS A 239 8.78 8.94 -4.30
N ILE A 240 9.75 8.03 -4.24
CA ILE A 240 9.82 7.00 -3.21
C ILE A 240 10.83 7.47 -2.17
N ALA A 241 10.36 8.10 -1.10
CA ALA A 241 11.20 8.50 0.03
C ALA A 241 11.53 7.28 0.89
N LEU A 242 12.81 7.14 1.21
CA LEU A 242 13.37 6.04 1.99
C LEU A 242 13.76 6.61 3.35
N ARG A 243 12.86 6.50 4.32
CA ARG A 243 13.10 6.95 5.69
C ARG A 243 13.51 5.77 6.56
N PRO A 244 14.20 6.01 7.69
CA PRO A 244 14.65 4.94 8.56
C PRO A 244 13.50 4.10 9.12
N ASP A 245 12.32 4.68 9.32
CA ASP A 245 11.16 4.10 9.99
C ASP A 245 10.01 3.71 9.04
N PHE A 246 9.99 4.25 7.80
CA PHE A 246 9.02 3.89 6.77
C PHE A 246 9.52 4.16 5.35
N ILE A 247 8.83 3.57 4.37
CA ILE A 247 8.96 3.92 2.96
C ILE A 247 7.71 4.69 2.55
N ALA A 248 7.88 5.83 1.86
CA ALA A 248 6.76 6.64 1.39
C ALA A 248 6.77 6.77 -0.13
N LEU A 249 5.63 6.48 -0.77
CA LEU A 249 5.41 6.77 -2.18
C LEU A 249 4.55 8.02 -2.27
N LEU A 250 5.10 9.05 -2.90
CA LEU A 250 4.50 10.37 -3.02
C LEU A 250 4.25 10.68 -4.49
N ARG A 251 3.06 11.18 -4.79
CA ARG A 251 2.65 11.56 -6.15
C ARG A 251 2.19 13.02 -6.16
N GLU A 252 2.90 13.86 -6.91
CA GLU A 252 2.65 15.32 -6.92
C GLU A 252 1.29 15.65 -7.54
N ASN A 253 0.98 15.10 -8.72
CA ASN A 253 -0.35 15.22 -9.33
C ASN A 253 -1.13 13.92 -9.09
N ALA A 254 -1.70 13.83 -7.88
CA ALA A 254 -2.42 12.66 -7.42
C ALA A 254 -3.68 12.38 -8.26
N ILE A 255 -3.77 11.18 -8.82
CA ILE A 255 -5.00 10.59 -9.37
C ILE A 255 -5.19 9.27 -8.63
N GLY A 256 -6.34 9.12 -7.96
CA GLY A 256 -6.59 8.00 -7.06
C GLY A 256 -5.87 8.16 -5.73
N TRP A 257 -4.56 7.90 -5.68
CA TRP A 257 -3.76 8.03 -4.47
C TRP A 257 -2.77 9.20 -4.53
N LYS A 258 -2.50 9.81 -3.37
CA LYS A 258 -1.57 10.92 -3.16
C LYS A 258 -0.31 10.49 -2.42
N THR A 259 -0.48 9.70 -1.36
CA THR A 259 0.63 9.24 -0.52
C THR A 259 0.36 7.84 -0.03
N ILE A 260 1.38 6.98 -0.07
CA ILE A 260 1.33 5.64 0.52
C ILE A 260 2.50 5.56 1.50
N LEU A 261 2.20 5.35 2.78
CA LEU A 261 3.19 5.16 3.83
C LEU A 261 3.23 3.67 4.19
N VAL A 262 4.40 3.07 4.10
CA VAL A 262 4.63 1.67 4.42
C VAL A 262 5.56 1.61 5.62
N HIS A 263 4.96 1.45 6.80
CA HIS A 263 5.65 1.26 8.06
C HIS A 263 5.97 -0.23 8.28
N GLU A 264 6.74 -0.56 9.32
CA GLU A 264 6.97 -1.96 9.71
C GLU A 264 5.66 -2.71 10.03
N ARG A 265 4.66 -2.00 10.57
CA ARG A 265 3.44 -2.60 11.15
C ARG A 265 2.14 -2.18 10.49
N ASP A 266 2.15 -1.19 9.61
CA ASP A 266 0.94 -0.74 8.95
C ASP A 266 1.23 -0.13 7.58
N VAL A 267 0.21 -0.14 6.73
CA VAL A 267 0.19 0.55 5.45
C VAL A 267 -0.88 1.61 5.50
N ARG A 268 -0.55 2.85 5.14
CA ARG A 268 -1.50 3.96 5.05
C ARG A 268 -1.56 4.46 3.62
N VAL A 269 -2.75 4.57 3.09
CA VAL A 269 -3.04 5.10 1.76
C VAL A 269 -3.86 6.36 1.91
N MET A 270 -3.28 7.48 1.52
CA MET A 270 -3.97 8.76 1.40
C MET A 270 -4.44 8.93 -0.04
N MET A 271 -5.75 9.04 -0.22
CA MET A 271 -6.39 9.25 -1.51
C MET A 271 -6.28 10.72 -1.94
N ALA A 272 -6.45 10.97 -3.24
CA ALA A 272 -6.40 12.32 -3.80
C ALA A 272 -7.54 13.22 -3.29
N ASP A 273 -8.68 12.62 -2.92
CA ASP A 273 -9.85 13.31 -2.38
C ASP A 273 -9.85 13.42 -0.84
N GLY A 274 -8.75 13.05 -0.17
CA GLY A 274 -8.59 13.19 1.27
C GLY A 274 -9.03 11.99 2.11
N VAL A 275 -9.60 10.94 1.49
CA VAL A 275 -9.88 9.69 2.20
C VAL A 275 -8.56 9.04 2.64
N MET A 276 -8.49 8.59 3.89
CA MET A 276 -7.35 7.84 4.42
C MET A 276 -7.77 6.39 4.69
N ILE A 277 -6.97 5.44 4.22
CA ILE A 277 -7.16 4.01 4.48
C ILE A 277 -5.91 3.49 5.17
N ARG A 278 -6.07 2.92 6.37
CA ARG A 278 -4.99 2.29 7.14
C ARG A 278 -5.26 0.79 7.23
N ILE A 279 -4.23 -0.01 6.97
CA ILE A 279 -4.23 -1.46 7.11
C ILE A 279 -3.20 -1.81 8.16
N ASP A 280 -3.63 -2.42 9.26
CA ASP A 280 -2.75 -2.79 10.36
C ASP A 280 -2.06 -4.15 10.14
N LEU A 281 -1.21 -4.55 11.09
CA LEU A 281 -0.42 -5.78 11.00
C LEU A 281 -1.25 -7.07 11.05
N PHE A 282 -2.51 -6.99 11.47
CA PHE A 282 -3.46 -8.10 11.54
C PHE A 282 -4.46 -8.07 10.37
N GLY A 283 -4.31 -7.12 9.43
CA GLY A 283 -5.24 -6.96 8.31
C GLY A 283 -6.54 -6.26 8.66
N SER A 284 -6.66 -5.64 9.85
CA SER A 284 -7.77 -4.73 10.11
C SER A 284 -7.61 -3.51 9.22
N VAL A 285 -8.71 -3.05 8.62
CA VAL A 285 -8.73 -1.92 7.68
C VAL A 285 -9.59 -0.81 8.26
N VAL A 286 -9.02 0.38 8.42
CA VAL A 286 -9.76 1.58 8.81
C VAL A 286 -9.80 2.55 7.64
N ARG A 287 -11.00 2.97 7.25
CA ARG A 287 -11.23 4.03 6.28
C ARG A 287 -11.78 5.26 7.01
N CYS A 288 -11.06 6.36 6.94
CA CYS A 288 -11.48 7.66 7.45
C CYS A 288 -11.78 8.60 6.27
N SER A 289 -12.99 9.15 6.23
CA SER A 289 -13.37 10.28 5.39
C SER A 289 -13.72 11.48 6.28
N GLU A 290 -14.06 12.63 5.69
CA GLU A 290 -14.50 13.81 6.44
C GLU A 290 -15.71 13.51 7.34
N ASP A 291 -16.68 12.76 6.81
CA ASP A 291 -17.97 12.54 7.49
C ASP A 291 -18.06 11.24 8.30
N SER A 292 -17.11 10.31 8.15
CA SER A 292 -17.25 8.97 8.74
C SER A 292 -15.92 8.23 8.89
N GLU A 293 -15.91 7.28 9.83
CA GLU A 293 -14.86 6.30 10.00
C GLU A 293 -15.47 4.90 9.90
N THR A 294 -14.85 3.99 9.17
CA THR A 294 -15.27 2.59 9.07
C THR A 294 -14.08 1.68 9.31
N GLU A 295 -14.15 0.88 10.36
CA GLU A 295 -13.20 -0.16 10.71
C GLU A 295 -13.77 -1.52 10.31
N VAL A 296 -12.98 -2.31 9.57
CA VAL A 296 -13.20 -3.73 9.34
C VAL A 296 -12.09 -4.45 10.08
N SER A 297 -12.44 -5.09 11.19
CA SER A 297 -11.47 -5.79 12.03
C SER A 297 -10.97 -7.07 11.37
N HIS A 298 -9.80 -7.55 11.79
CA HIS A 298 -9.29 -8.88 11.43
C HIS A 298 -10.17 -10.05 11.89
N LEU A 299 -11.04 -9.83 12.89
CA LEU A 299 -12.08 -10.78 13.32
C LEU A 299 -13.38 -10.62 12.55
N THR A 300 -13.33 -9.86 11.45
CA THR A 300 -14.38 -9.68 10.47
C THR A 300 -15.62 -8.91 10.97
N GLU A 301 -15.56 -8.35 12.19
CA GLU A 301 -16.48 -7.31 12.66
C GLU A 301 -16.30 -6.01 11.88
N VAL A 302 -17.39 -5.32 11.59
CA VAL A 302 -17.37 -3.96 11.05
C VAL A 302 -17.86 -2.98 12.11
N ARG A 303 -17.14 -1.88 12.30
CA ARG A 303 -17.57 -0.75 13.12
C ARG A 303 -17.58 0.51 12.27
N LYS A 304 -18.61 1.33 12.43
CA LYS A 304 -18.76 2.56 11.68
C LYS A 304 -19.15 3.69 12.59
N TRP A 305 -18.40 4.78 12.52
CA TRP A 305 -18.71 6.04 13.18
C TRP A 305 -19.21 7.05 12.16
N THR A 306 -20.37 7.64 12.42
CA THR A 306 -20.93 8.78 11.66
C THR A 306 -21.26 9.88 12.67
N GLY A 307 -20.44 10.93 12.74
CA GLY A 307 -20.50 11.87 13.86
C GLY A 307 -20.18 11.16 15.19
N ASP A 308 -21.10 11.24 16.15
CA ASP A 308 -20.99 10.56 17.46
C ASP A 308 -21.69 9.19 17.50
N GLN A 309 -22.33 8.77 16.41
CA GLN A 309 -23.04 7.49 16.35
C GLN A 309 -22.10 6.36 15.94
N LEU A 310 -22.09 5.27 16.72
CA LEU A 310 -21.45 4.00 16.38
C LEU A 310 -22.49 2.99 15.87
N THR A 311 -22.23 2.37 14.74
CA THR A 311 -22.95 1.19 14.26
C THR A 311 -21.95 0.04 14.12
N TYR A 312 -22.29 -1.15 14.62
CA TYR A 312 -21.45 -2.32 14.44
C TYR A 312 -22.20 -3.45 13.74
N MET A 313 -21.45 -4.31 13.07
CA MET A 313 -21.93 -5.49 12.37
C MET A 313 -21.02 -6.67 12.72
N SER A 314 -21.59 -7.67 13.37
CA SER A 314 -20.89 -8.91 13.75
C SER A 314 -21.00 -9.97 12.66
N PRO A 315 -19.97 -10.83 12.48
CA PRO A 315 -20.03 -11.96 11.55
C PRO A 315 -20.99 -13.09 11.96
N TRP A 316 -21.45 -13.14 13.21
CA TRP A 316 -22.14 -14.31 13.77
C TRP A 316 -23.67 -14.25 13.74
N GLY A 317 -24.28 -13.32 13.01
CA GLY A 317 -25.72 -13.35 12.70
C GLY A 317 -26.69 -13.02 13.84
N ASP A 318 -26.29 -13.21 15.10
CA ASP A 318 -27.19 -13.10 16.26
C ASP A 318 -27.21 -11.70 16.90
N ASP A 319 -26.16 -10.89 16.69
CA ASP A 319 -26.04 -9.53 17.24
C ASP A 319 -25.81 -8.49 16.11
N PHE A 320 -26.89 -8.12 15.42
CA PHE A 320 -26.94 -6.87 14.66
C PHE A 320 -27.44 -5.77 15.58
N GLY A 321 -26.56 -4.88 16.01
CA GLY A 321 -26.91 -3.78 16.89
C GLY A 321 -26.46 -2.44 16.33
N VAL A 322 -27.37 -1.47 16.33
CA VAL A 322 -26.98 -0.06 16.36
C VAL A 322 -26.84 0.27 17.85
N ILE A 323 -25.62 0.49 18.31
CA ILE A 323 -25.39 1.01 19.66
C ILE A 323 -25.05 2.49 19.52
N ASN A 324 -26.01 3.35 19.86
CA ASN A 324 -25.72 4.78 20.02
C ASN A 324 -24.87 4.95 21.29
N THR A 325 -23.55 4.84 21.16
CA THR A 325 -22.60 5.22 22.20
C THR A 325 -21.91 6.51 21.81
N ASP A 326 -22.00 7.53 22.66
CA ASP A 326 -21.23 8.76 22.52
C ASP A 326 -19.73 8.45 22.57
N ARG A 327 -18.95 9.15 21.73
CA ARG A 327 -17.49 8.96 21.58
C ARG A 327 -16.70 9.19 22.89
N GLY A 328 -17.32 9.76 23.92
CA GLY A 328 -16.72 10.09 25.21
C GLY A 328 -16.67 8.96 26.24
N ASP A 329 -17.40 7.86 26.03
CA ASP A 329 -17.58 6.81 27.05
C ASP A 329 -16.66 5.57 26.88
N GLN A 330 -15.61 5.64 26.05
CA GLN A 330 -14.64 4.53 25.82
C GLN A 330 -13.16 4.86 26.08
#